data_AF-A0A528MYW8-F1
#
_entry.id   AF-A0A528MYW8-F1
#
_cell.length_a   1.000
_cell.length_b   1.000
_cell.length_c   1.000
_cell.angle_alpha   90.00
_cell.angle_beta   90.00
_cell.angle_gamma   90.00
#
_symmetry.space_group_name_H-M   'P 1'
#
loop_
_entity.id
_entity.type
_entity.pdbx_description
1 polymer ?
#
loop_
_entity_poly.entity_id
_entity_poly.type
_entity_poly.pdbx_seq_one_letter_code
_entity_poly.pdbx_strand_id
1 'polypeptide(L)' 'PVLNSVALVLNKFRQTTVDVFGHTDSSGGDEHNFDLSQRRALAVANYLSGQGVDTRRFAVTGFGETRPI' A
#
# COMPACT_ATOMS: atom_id res chain seq x y z
N PRO A 1 -5.92 -10.65 11.94
CA PRO A 1 -5.35 -10.07 10.70
C PRO A 1 -4.76 -8.68 10.97
N VAL A 2 -3.47 -8.45 10.69
CA VAL A 2 -2.73 -7.21 11.04
C VAL A 2 -3.36 -5.96 10.42
N LEU A 3 -3.84 -6.06 9.17
CA LEU A 3 -4.48 -4.94 8.47
C LEU A 3 -5.76 -4.43 9.15
N ASN A 4 -6.48 -5.28 9.88
CA ASN A 4 -7.64 -4.84 10.67
C ASN A 4 -7.23 -3.90 11.81
N SER A 5 -6.11 -4.21 12.48
CA SER A 5 -5.56 -3.35 13.53
C SER A 5 -5.11 -2.01 12.96
N VAL A 6 -4.50 -2.01 11.77
CA VAL A 6 -4.13 -0.77 11.06
C VAL A 6 -5.38 0.05 10.73
N ALA A 7 -6.42 -0.56 10.16
CA ALA A 7 -7.68 0.13 9.86
C ALA A 7 -8.33 0.75 11.10
N LEU A 8 -8.30 0.05 12.24
CA LEU A 8 -8.82 0.55 13.52
C LEU A 8 -8.10 1.83 13.96
N VAL A 9 -6.77 1.85 13.86
CA VAL A 9 -5.97 3.04 14.18
C VAL A 9 -6.28 4.20 13.22
N LEU A 10 -6.34 3.92 11.92
CA LEU A 10 -6.61 4.94 10.90
C LEU A 10 -8.03 5.55 11.03
N ASN A 11 -9.01 4.75 11.46
CA ASN A 11 -10.36 5.22 11.72
C ASN A 11 -10.48 6.03 13.02
N LYS A 12 -9.61 5.77 14.00
CA LYS A 12 -9.48 6.57 15.23
C LYS A 12 -8.84 7.94 14.95
N PHE A 13 -7.81 7.99 14.09
CA PHE A 13 -7.09 9.21 13.75
C PHE A 13 -7.39 9.64 12.31
N ARG A 14 -8.51 10.32 12.11
CA ARG A 14 -9.05 10.60 10.76
C ARG A 14 -8.28 11.63 9.93
N GLN A 15 -7.39 12.41 10.56
CA GLN A 15 -6.60 13.46 9.90
C GLN A 15 -5.24 12.96 9.37
N THR A 16 -4.85 11.72 9.67
CA THR A 16 -3.56 11.16 9.23
C THR A 16 -3.60 10.75 7.76
N THR A 17 -2.68 11.25 6.94
CA THR A 17 -2.46 10.72 5.58
C THR A 17 -1.64 9.43 5.64
N VAL A 18 -1.79 8.57 4.64
CA VAL A 18 -1.18 7.25 4.61
C VAL A 18 -0.50 7.03 3.27
N ASP A 19 0.81 6.87 3.31
CA ASP A 19 1.59 6.42 2.17
C ASP A 19 1.66 4.89 2.17
N VAL A 20 1.32 4.28 1.03
CA VAL A 20 1.36 2.83 0.84
C VAL A 20 2.38 2.52 -0.25
N PHE A 21 3.50 1.93 0.17
CA PHE A 21 4.59 1.59 -0.73
C PHE A 21 4.66 0.09 -1.00
N GLY A 22 4.74 -0.26 -2.28
CA GLY A 22 4.97 -1.62 -2.74
C GLY A 22 6.41 -1.81 -3.17
N HIS A 23 7.02 -2.92 -2.77
CA HIS A 23 8.38 -3.31 -3.14
C HIS A 23 8.40 -4.76 -3.64
N THR A 24 9.38 -5.08 -4.47
CA THR A 24 9.71 -6.44 -4.90
C THR A 24 11.19 -6.72 -4.67
N ASP A 25 11.58 -7.99 -4.70
CA ASP A 25 12.98 -8.36 -4.87
C ASP A 25 13.43 -8.15 -6.33
N SER A 26 14.71 -8.41 -6.61
CA SER A 26 15.33 -8.19 -7.92
C SER A 26 15.13 -9.36 -8.91
N SER A 27 14.20 -10.27 -8.64
CA SER A 27 13.90 -11.38 -9.53
C SER A 27 12.81 -10.96 -10.51
N GLY A 28 13.06 -11.11 -11.80
CA GLY A 28 12.13 -10.71 -12.85
C GLY A 28 12.61 -9.45 -13.60
N GLY A 29 11.76 -8.92 -14.48
CA GLY A 29 12.07 -7.69 -15.22
C GLY A 29 11.54 -6.45 -14.50
N ASP A 30 12.22 -5.32 -14.66
CA ASP A 30 11.90 -4.04 -14.01
C ASP A 30 10.42 -3.65 -14.16
N GLU A 31 9.87 -3.73 -15.37
CA GLU A 31 8.47 -3.39 -15.65
C GLU A 31 7.50 -4.33 -14.92
N HIS A 32 7.82 -5.63 -14.89
CA HIS A 32 7.05 -6.61 -14.15
C HIS A 32 7.08 -6.33 -12.65
N ASN A 33 8.25 -6.02 -12.10
CA ASN A 33 8.44 -5.70 -10.70
C ASN A 33 7.75 -4.41 -10.30
N PHE A 34 7.79 -3.39 -11.16
CA PHE A 34 7.05 -2.15 -10.97
C PHE A 34 5.53 -2.41 -10.91
N ASP A 35 4.96 -3.09 -11.92
CA ASP A 35 3.52 -3.41 -11.95
C ASP A 35 3.08 -4.30 -10.77
N LEU A 36 3.85 -5.34 -10.45
CA LEU A 36 3.59 -6.21 -9.30
C LEU A 36 3.57 -5.43 -7.99
N SER A 37 4.57 -4.58 -7.77
CA SER A 37 4.67 -3.75 -6.57
C SER A 37 3.50 -2.76 -6.47
N GLN A 38 3.10 -2.13 -7.58
CA GLN A 38 1.98 -1.19 -7.64
C GLN A 38 0.66 -1.91 -7.31
N ARG A 39 0.41 -3.09 -7.88
CA ARG A 39 -0.78 -3.90 -7.60
C ARG A 39 -0.86 -4.31 -6.14
N ARG A 40 0.27 -4.71 -5.54
CA ARG A 40 0.34 -5.06 -4.11
C ARG A 40 0.00 -3.86 -3.22
N ALA A 41 0.58 -2.70 -3.50
CA ALA A 41 0.28 -1.46 -2.77
C ALA A 41 -1.22 -1.08 -2.90
N LEU A 42 -1.77 -1.18 -4.11
CA LEU A 42 -3.21 -0.95 -4.36
C LEU A 42 -4.10 -1.94 -3.59
N ALA A 43 -3.72 -3.22 -3.53
CA ALA A 43 -4.49 -4.23 -2.78
C ALA A 43 -4.58 -3.89 -1.29
N VAL A 44 -3.50 -3.38 -0.69
CA VAL A 44 -3.50 -2.92 0.71
C VAL A 44 -4.41 -1.70 0.89
N ALA A 45 -4.30 -0.69 0.03
CA ALA A 45 -5.16 0.49 0.09
C ALA A 45 -6.65 0.15 -0.09
N ASN A 46 -6.96 -0.72 -1.04
CA ASN A 46 -8.32 -1.21 -1.29
C ASN A 46 -8.87 -1.98 -0.08
N TYR A 47 -8.04 -2.81 0.56
CA TYR A 47 -8.44 -3.51 1.77
C TYR A 47 -8.80 -2.54 2.90
N LEU A 48 -7.92 -1.56 3.17
CA LEU A 48 -8.15 -0.55 4.21
C LEU A 48 -9.36 0.33 3.89
N SER A 49 -9.59 0.64 2.62
CA SER A 49 -10.79 1.34 2.17
C SER A 49 -12.05 0.53 2.43
N GLY A 50 -12.04 -0.78 2.15
CA GLY A 50 -13.12 -1.70 2.51
C GLY A 50 -13.38 -1.79 4.02
N GLN A 51 -12.41 -1.41 4.85
CA GLN A 51 -12.56 -1.27 6.31
C GLN A 51 -12.99 0.15 6.74
N GLY A 52 -13.43 1.00 5.82
CA GLY A 52 -14.00 2.33 6.10
C GLY A 52 -12.99 3.47 6.15
N VAL A 53 -11.73 3.25 5.79
CA VAL A 53 -10.74 4.33 5.69
C VAL A 53 -10.96 5.11 4.38
N ASP A 54 -11.06 6.43 4.48
CA ASP A 54 -11.28 7.32 3.34
C ASP A 54 -10.16 7.21 2.29
N THR A 55 -10.52 6.95 1.04
CA THR A 55 -9.59 6.76 -0.08
C THR A 55 -8.75 8.00 -0.37
N ARG A 56 -9.27 9.20 -0.06
CA ARG A 56 -8.56 10.47 -0.26
C ARG A 56 -7.35 10.62 0.65
N ARG A 57 -7.20 9.73 1.64
CA ARG A 57 -6.07 9.72 2.57
C ARG A 57 -4.89 8.88 2.08
N PHE A 58 -5.04 8.14 0.98
CA PHE A 58 -4.00 7.26 0.48
C PHE A 58 -3.20 7.88 -0.65
N ALA A 59 -1.88 7.82 -0.53
CA ALA A 59 -0.96 7.89 -1.66
C ALA A 59 -0.35 6.49 -1.88
N VAL A 60 -0.48 5.94 -3.08
CA VAL A 60 -0.14 4.55 -3.38
C VAL A 60 0.91 4.48 -4.48
N THR A 61 2.09 3.94 -4.16
CA THR A 61 3.22 3.92 -5.10
C THR A 61 3.91 2.57 -5.07
N GLY A 62 4.06 1.95 -6.24
CA GLY A 62 4.98 0.85 -6.47
C GLY A 62 6.39 1.36 -6.76
N PHE A 63 7.40 0.76 -6.14
CA PHE A 63 8.81 1.05 -6.42
C PHE A 63 9.51 -0.09 -7.19
N GLY A 64 8.85 -1.22 -7.39
CA GLY A 64 9.50 -2.44 -7.87
C GLY A 64 10.69 -2.79 -6.98
N GLU A 65 11.80 -3.13 -7.63
CA GLU A 65 13.08 -3.45 -6.97
C GLU A 65 13.97 -2.23 -6.72
N THR A 66 13.57 -1.03 -7.19
CA THR A 66 14.44 0.17 -7.20
C THR A 66 14.72 0.75 -5.82
N ARG A 67 13.99 0.31 -4.79
CA ARG A 67 14.16 0.73 -3.39
C ARG A 67 14.16 -0.51 -2.49
N PRO A 68 15.28 -1.24 -2.39
CA PRO A 68 15.39 -2.37 -1.46
C PRO A 68 15.35 -1.89 0.00
N ILE A 69 14.86 -2.74 0.90
CA ILE A 69 14.74 -2.49 2.35
C ILE A 69 15.50 -3.53 3.16
#